data_AF-A0A8B6CT43-F1
#
_entry.id   AF-A0A8B6CT43-F1
#
_cell.length_a   1.000
_cell.length_b   1.000
_cell.length_c   1.000
_cell.angle_alpha   90.00
_cell.angle_beta   90.00
_cell.angle_gamma   90.00
#
_symmetry.space_group_name_H-M   'P 1'
#
loop_
_entity.id
_entity.type
_entity.pdbx_description
1 polymer ?
#
loop_
_entity_poly.entity_id
_entity_poly.type
_entity_poly.pdbx_seq_one_letter_code
_entity_poly.pdbx_strand_id
1 'polypeptide(L)'
;MSGLGTCLKIVGLFCCLCFVHAYPTGAPPEACQTRTPQHNGTTASTRSKPYTVTANSTYYTATENVLVTLKGVLGSTKFKGFLIQMRTADLQQIVGTFTVITTAETQLLQCNNVVS
;
A
#
# COMPACT_ATOMS: atom_id res chain seq x y z
N MET A 1 22.18 42.59 20.11
CA MET A 1 21.30 41.59 20.76
C MET A 1 20.33 40.96 19.76
N SER A 2 20.81 40.53 18.59
CA SER A 2 19.96 40.04 17.47
C SER A 2 20.07 38.53 17.20
N GLY A 3 20.84 37.79 18.01
CA GLY A 3 21.10 36.35 17.78
C GLY A 3 20.10 35.38 18.45
N LEU A 4 19.38 35.82 19.48
CA LEU A 4 18.52 34.92 20.26
C LEU A 4 17.15 34.68 19.59
N GLY A 5 16.64 35.68 18.85
CA GLY A 5 15.36 35.59 18.15
C GLY A 5 15.39 34.76 16.85
N THR A 6 16.57 34.63 16.23
CA THR A 6 16.73 33.89 14.96
C THR A 6 16.83 32.38 15.21
N CYS A 7 17.51 31.96 16.29
CA CYS A 7 17.54 30.55 16.72
C CYS A 7 16.16 30.02 17.09
N LEU A 8 15.35 30.81 17.81
CA LEU A 8 14.01 30.38 18.23
C LEU A 8 13.06 30.18 17.04
N LYS A 9 13.21 30.98 15.99
CA LYS A 9 12.43 30.83 14.73
C LYS A 9 12.85 29.59 13.93
N ILE A 10 14.14 29.23 13.93
CA ILE A 10 14.65 28.04 13.23
C ILE A 10 14.20 26.76 13.96
N VAL A 11 14.23 26.76 15.30
CA VAL A 11 13.78 25.62 16.14
C VAL A 11 12.27 25.40 16.01
N GLY A 12 11.46 26.48 15.98
CA GLY A 12 10.01 26.37 15.77
C GLY A 12 9.62 25.87 14.37
N LEU A 13 10.38 26.23 13.33
CA LEU A 13 10.11 25.82 11.95
C LEU A 13 10.41 24.32 11.69
N PHE A 14 11.32 23.72 12.46
CA PHE A 14 11.67 22.29 12.33
C PHE A 14 10.64 21.35 13.01
N CYS A 15 9.83 21.87 13.93
CA CYS A 15 8.83 21.09 14.69
C CYS A 15 7.56 20.77 13.87
N CYS A 16 7.29 21.52 12.80
CA CYS A 16 6.12 21.33 11.93
C CYS A 16 6.35 20.32 10.78
N LEU A 17 7.46 19.59 10.77
CA LEU A 17 7.65 18.48 9.85
C LEU A 17 6.80 17.30 10.33
N CYS A 18 5.55 17.22 9.84
CA CYS A 18 4.70 16.06 10.01
C CYS A 18 5.34 14.85 9.31
N PHE A 19 6.13 14.07 10.03
CA PHE A 19 6.65 12.80 9.53
C PHE A 19 5.50 11.79 9.49
N VAL A 20 5.05 11.46 8.28
CA VAL A 20 4.14 10.33 8.08
C VAL A 20 4.99 9.06 8.15
N HIS A 21 5.03 8.41 9.32
CA HIS A 21 5.75 7.15 9.45
C HIS A 21 4.91 6.04 8.81
N ALA A 22 5.42 5.41 7.76
CA ALA A 22 4.86 4.15 7.29
C ALA A 22 5.11 3.10 8.37
N TYR A 23 4.11 2.27 8.67
CA TYR A 23 4.30 1.14 9.59
C TYR A 23 5.23 0.12 8.93
N PRO A 24 6.43 -0.15 9.48
CA PRO A 24 7.35 -1.13 8.89
C PRO A 24 6.77 -2.54 8.89
N THR A 25 5.73 -2.78 9.70
CA THR A 25 4.97 -4.03 9.78
C THR A 25 3.96 -4.20 8.64
N GLY A 26 3.79 -3.22 7.75
CA GLY A 26 2.83 -3.28 6.64
C GLY A 26 1.45 -2.73 6.97
N ALA A 27 0.46 -3.02 6.11
CA ALA A 27 -0.91 -2.56 6.29
C ALA A 27 -1.59 -3.31 7.46
N PRO A 28 -2.34 -2.60 8.33
CA PRO A 28 -3.02 -3.24 9.44
C PRO A 28 -4.31 -3.95 8.99
N PRO A 29 -4.84 -4.95 9.73
CA PRO A 29 -6.03 -5.70 9.34
C PRO A 29 -7.28 -4.84 9.07
N GLU A 30 -7.41 -3.70 9.74
CA GLU A 30 -8.54 -2.78 9.55
C GLU A 30 -8.54 -2.14 8.15
N ALA A 31 -7.38 -2.11 7.48
CA ALA A 31 -7.26 -1.64 6.09
C ALA A 31 -7.87 -2.63 5.08
N CYS A 32 -8.13 -3.87 5.47
CA CYS A 32 -8.68 -4.90 4.57
C CYS A 32 -10.01 -4.51 3.94
N GLN A 33 -10.90 -3.83 4.67
CA GLN A 33 -12.23 -3.52 4.14
C GLN A 33 -12.18 -2.38 3.13
N THR A 34 -11.55 -1.26 3.49
CA THR A 34 -11.57 -0.04 2.68
C THR A 34 -10.46 0.03 1.63
N ARG A 35 -9.37 -0.74 1.81
CA ARG A 35 -8.10 -0.62 1.04
C ARG A 35 -7.54 0.81 1.03
N THR A 36 -8.01 1.65 1.95
CA THR A 36 -7.73 3.07 1.95
C THR A 36 -6.64 3.33 2.98
N PRO A 37 -5.47 3.81 2.57
CA PRO A 37 -4.49 4.27 3.53
C PRO A 37 -5.06 5.52 4.22
N GLN A 38 -5.07 5.53 5.55
CA GLN A 38 -5.63 6.61 6.38
C GLN A 38 -4.71 7.84 6.40
N HIS A 39 -4.42 8.39 5.21
CA HIS A 39 -3.61 9.58 5.03
C HIS A 39 -4.49 10.82 5.21
N ASN A 40 -4.50 11.35 6.44
CA ASN A 40 -5.31 12.49 6.82
C ASN A 40 -5.10 13.70 5.88
N GLY A 41 -6.20 14.35 5.48
CA GLY A 41 -6.18 15.56 4.66
C GLY A 41 -5.76 15.36 3.19
N THR A 42 -5.68 14.11 2.71
CA THR A 42 -5.34 13.82 1.32
C THR A 42 -6.47 13.10 0.59
N THR A 43 -6.64 13.42 -0.68
CA THR A 43 -7.57 12.72 -1.58
C THR A 43 -6.81 11.73 -2.45
N ALA A 44 -7.50 10.68 -2.91
CA ALA A 44 -6.92 9.75 -3.88
C ALA A 44 -6.43 10.50 -5.13
N SER A 45 -5.23 10.16 -5.60
CA SER A 45 -4.66 10.76 -6.80
C SER A 45 -5.48 10.38 -8.03
N THR A 46 -5.74 11.37 -8.89
CA THR A 46 -6.39 11.20 -10.21
C THR A 46 -5.38 11.05 -11.35
N ARG A 47 -4.08 11.17 -11.06
CA ARG A 47 -3.00 10.99 -12.07
C ARG A 47 -2.86 9.53 -12.46
N SER A 48 -2.28 9.30 -13.64
CA SER A 48 -1.90 7.95 -14.09
C SER A 48 -1.06 7.25 -13.02
N LYS A 49 -1.43 5.99 -12.73
CA LYS A 49 -0.77 5.18 -11.71
C LYS A 49 0.66 4.86 -12.19
N PRO A 50 1.69 5.04 -11.34
CA PRO A 50 3.07 4.74 -11.72
C PRO A 50 3.42 3.24 -11.61
N TYR A 51 2.42 2.37 -11.42
CA TYR A 51 2.57 0.93 -11.25
C TYR A 51 1.46 0.18 -12.01
N THR A 52 1.74 -1.07 -12.36
CA THR A 52 0.79 -1.99 -13.00
C THR A 52 0.58 -3.23 -12.15
N VAL A 53 -0.66 -3.71 -12.11
CA VAL A 53 -1.02 -5.02 -11.56
C VAL A 53 -1.54 -5.87 -12.72
N THR A 54 -0.91 -6.99 -12.98
CA THR A 54 -1.27 -7.90 -14.09
C THR A 54 -1.38 -9.32 -13.60
N ALA A 55 -2.37 -10.05 -14.10
CA ALA A 55 -2.45 -11.50 -13.97
C ALA A 55 -1.90 -12.17 -15.24
N ASN A 56 -1.33 -13.38 -15.11
CA ASN A 56 -0.89 -14.16 -16.27
C ASN A 56 -2.05 -14.81 -17.05
N SER A 57 -3.28 -14.78 -16.51
CA SER A 57 -4.48 -15.30 -17.15
C SER A 57 -5.69 -14.41 -16.85
N THR A 58 -6.63 -14.34 -17.79
CA THR A 58 -7.94 -13.69 -17.64
C THR A 58 -9.05 -14.67 -17.24
N TYR A 59 -8.76 -15.98 -17.25
CA TYR A 59 -9.68 -17.04 -16.87
C TYR A 59 -9.00 -17.96 -15.87
N TYR A 60 -9.76 -18.49 -14.93
CA TYR A 60 -9.27 -19.43 -13.94
C TYR A 60 -10.39 -20.37 -13.54
N THR A 61 -10.02 -21.57 -13.14
CA THR A 61 -10.88 -22.50 -12.40
C THR A 61 -10.57 -22.41 -10.90
N ALA A 62 -11.46 -22.94 -10.06
CA ALA A 62 -11.28 -22.88 -8.60
C ALA A 62 -10.01 -23.59 -8.07
N THR A 63 -9.38 -24.42 -8.90
CA THR A 63 -8.19 -25.22 -8.55
C THR A 63 -6.88 -24.69 -9.14
N GLU A 64 -6.95 -23.66 -9.98
CA GLU A 64 -5.77 -23.11 -10.65
C GLU A 64 -5.17 -21.94 -9.88
N ASN A 65 -3.84 -21.87 -9.89
CA ASN A 65 -3.11 -20.72 -9.36
C ASN A 65 -2.90 -19.68 -10.46
N VAL A 66 -3.23 -18.44 -10.17
CA VAL A 66 -2.99 -17.29 -11.05
C VAL A 66 -1.79 -16.50 -10.51
N LEU A 67 -0.80 -16.27 -11.37
CA LEU A 67 0.35 -15.43 -11.03
C LEU A 67 -0.02 -13.96 -11.18
N VAL A 68 0.06 -13.23 -10.08
CA VAL A 68 -0.18 -11.78 -10.04
C VAL A 68 1.15 -11.04 -9.88
N THR A 69 1.40 -10.09 -10.76
CA THR A 69 2.62 -9.28 -10.78
C THR A 69 2.28 -7.82 -10.52
N LEU A 70 2.87 -7.25 -9.47
CA LEU A 70 2.89 -5.81 -9.19
C LEU A 70 4.28 -5.26 -9.54
N LYS A 71 4.35 -4.26 -10.43
CA LYS A 71 5.62 -3.62 -10.79
C LYS A 71 5.46 -2.13 -11.08
N GLY A 72 6.55 -1.39 -10.94
CA GLY A 72 6.64 -0.03 -11.45
C GLY A 72 6.55 0.01 -12.97
N VAL A 73 5.90 1.03 -13.53
CA VAL A 73 5.80 1.23 -14.99
C VAL A 73 7.18 1.50 -15.57
N LEU A 74 7.99 2.30 -14.88
CA LEU A 74 9.40 2.53 -15.19
C LEU A 74 10.27 1.68 -14.24
N GLY A 75 11.40 1.17 -14.72
CA GLY A 75 12.32 0.37 -13.87
C GLY A 75 12.88 1.14 -12.66
N SER A 76 12.92 2.47 -12.76
CA SER A 76 13.29 3.39 -11.69
C SER A 76 12.16 3.63 -10.68
N THR A 77 10.91 3.30 -11.01
CA THR A 77 9.79 3.46 -10.07
C THR A 77 9.86 2.39 -8.99
N LYS A 78 10.00 2.84 -7.74
CA LYS A 78 9.99 2.00 -6.54
C LYS A 78 8.81 2.37 -5.64
N PHE A 79 8.29 1.40 -4.91
CA PHE A 79 7.30 1.59 -3.85
C PHE A 79 7.82 0.93 -2.57
N LYS A 80 7.42 1.48 -1.42
CA LYS A 80 7.88 0.99 -0.10
C LYS A 80 7.03 -0.14 0.46
N GLY A 81 5.82 -0.31 -0.05
CA GLY A 81 4.88 -1.32 0.41
C GLY A 81 3.60 -1.30 -0.43
N PHE A 82 2.80 -2.34 -0.28
CA PHE A 82 1.54 -2.49 -0.98
C PHE A 82 0.56 -3.34 -0.15
N LEU A 83 -0.72 -3.23 -0.48
CA LEU A 83 -1.77 -4.15 -0.07
C LEU A 83 -2.49 -4.58 -1.34
N ILE A 84 -2.57 -5.89 -1.59
CA ILE A 84 -3.31 -6.44 -2.73
C ILE A 84 -4.42 -7.34 -2.22
N GLN A 85 -5.55 -7.35 -2.92
CA GLN A 85 -6.70 -8.19 -2.59
C GLN A 85 -7.34 -8.67 -3.88
N MET A 86 -7.78 -9.92 -3.89
CA MET A 86 -8.71 -10.43 -4.89
C MET A 86 -10.14 -10.16 -4.43
N ARG A 87 -10.97 -9.62 -5.32
CA ARG A 87 -12.36 -9.32 -5.03
C ARG A 87 -13.27 -9.75 -6.16
N THR A 88 -14.54 -9.98 -5.82
CA THR A 88 -15.62 -10.09 -6.79
C THR A 88 -15.71 -8.84 -7.66
N ALA A 89 -16.30 -8.97 -8.85
CA ALA A 89 -16.37 -7.86 -9.82
C ALA A 89 -17.14 -6.63 -9.28
N ASP A 90 -18.09 -6.84 -8.37
CA ASP A 90 -18.82 -5.78 -7.65
C ASP A 90 -18.02 -5.13 -6.51
N LEU A 91 -16.79 -5.60 -6.28
CA LEU A 91 -15.84 -5.17 -5.25
C LEU A 91 -16.30 -5.37 -3.80
N GLN A 92 -17.40 -6.10 -3.57
CA GLN A 92 -17.98 -6.26 -2.23
C GLN A 92 -17.26 -7.32 -1.41
N GLN A 93 -16.96 -8.47 -2.02
CA GLN A 93 -16.40 -9.62 -1.31
C GLN A 93 -14.92 -9.80 -1.62
N ILE A 94 -14.13 -10.09 -0.58
CA ILE A 94 -12.76 -10.55 -0.73
C ILE A 94 -12.81 -12.07 -0.94
N VAL A 95 -12.16 -12.56 -1.98
CA VAL A 95 -12.24 -13.96 -2.42
C VAL A 95 -10.86 -14.54 -2.70
N GLY A 96 -10.77 -15.86 -2.70
CA GLY A 96 -9.52 -16.58 -2.94
C GLY A 96 -8.50 -16.37 -1.82
N THR A 97 -7.29 -16.88 -2.05
CA THR A 97 -6.17 -16.81 -1.10
C THR A 97 -4.87 -16.60 -1.87
N PHE A 98 -3.98 -15.76 -1.34
CA PHE A 98 -2.64 -15.64 -1.88
C PHE A 98 -1.67 -16.66 -1.27
N THR A 99 -0.68 -17.05 -2.06
CA THR A 99 0.51 -17.77 -1.58
C THR A 99 1.72 -16.88 -1.79
N VAL A 100 2.58 -16.78 -0.78
CA VAL A 100 3.81 -15.98 -0.84
C VAL A 100 4.85 -16.66 -1.73
N ILE A 101 5.34 -15.94 -2.73
CA ILE A 101 6.45 -16.39 -3.60
C ILE A 101 7.81 -15.99 -2.99
N THR A 102 7.91 -14.78 -2.43
CA THR A 102 9.14 -14.24 -1.83
C THR A 102 8.85 -13.71 -0.42
N THR A 103 9.21 -14.48 0.61
CA THR A 103 8.95 -14.14 2.01
C THR A 103 9.78 -12.96 2.53
N ALA A 104 10.88 -12.62 1.85
CA ALA A 104 11.70 -11.46 2.21
C ALA A 104 11.06 -10.11 1.83
N GLU A 105 10.11 -10.10 0.88
CA GLU A 105 9.54 -8.88 0.31
C GLU A 105 8.03 -8.76 0.54
N THR A 106 7.37 -9.88 0.86
CA THR A 106 5.92 -9.97 0.93
C THR A 106 5.48 -10.83 2.11
N GLN A 107 4.31 -10.50 2.65
CA GLN A 107 3.69 -11.22 3.76
C GLN A 107 2.18 -11.25 3.55
N LEU A 108 1.51 -12.27 4.10
CA LEU A 108 0.06 -12.37 4.09
C LEU A 108 -0.54 -11.51 5.20
N LEU A 109 -1.66 -10.87 4.90
CA LEU A 109 -2.51 -10.17 5.85
C LEU A 109 -3.81 -10.94 6.04
N GLN A 110 -4.11 -11.30 7.29
CA GLN A 110 -5.39 -11.92 7.62
C GLN A 110 -6.52 -10.89 7.53
N CYS A 111 -7.39 -11.06 6.54
CA CYS A 111 -8.57 -10.23 6.32
C CYS A 111 -9.83 -11.03 6.62
N ASN A 112 -10.30 -11.00 7.87
CA ASN A 112 -11.41 -11.84 8.35
C ASN A 112 -11.13 -13.33 8.10
N ASN A 113 -11.85 -13.96 7.17
CA ASN A 113 -11.77 -15.39 6.84
C ASN A 113 -10.90 -15.69 5.59
N VAL A 114 -10.26 -14.67 5.00
CA VAL A 114 -9.43 -14.81 3.80
C VAL A 114 -8.05 -14.20 4.03
N VAL A 115 -7.04 -14.74 3.34
CA VAL A 115 -5.66 -14.23 3.40
C VAL A 115 -5.36 -13.41 2.14
N SER A 116 -5.04 -12.14 2.37
CA SER A 116 -4.62 -11.19 1.33
C SER A 116 -3.11 -11.10 1.24
#